data_AF-A0A1E7H9C9-F1
#
_entry.id   AF-A0A1E7H9C9-F1
#
_cell.length_a   1.000
_cell.length_b   1.000
_cell.length_c   1.000
_cell.angle_alpha   90.00
_cell.angle_beta   90.00
_cell.angle_gamma   90.00
#
_symmetry.space_group_name_H-M   'P 1'
#
loop_
_entity.id
_entity.type
_entity.pdbx_description
1 polymer ?
#
loop_
_entity_poly.entity_id
_entity_poly.type
_entity_poly.pdbx_seq_one_letter_code
_entity_poly.pdbx_strand_id
1 'polypeptide(L)'
;MGLKVPGTFEILEVIDGDTFKVSWEGERVNLRLPCIDTEETRNGSPLKPVTLFGKKTTEWAKKWLADRGNEVEIEYEADYAVTGFYDRALTYVTAGGENFNLECVRKGYSPYFHKYGYSRGYHEAFVDAERAAMRDGLGIWDDAAHAGDATRPYHLLKMWWEVRARQIEMGRDEKRRNNRLIYLPDGLDYEEAVSGAERQEERQVFGEVGGIREIGPGTVIEIKVKRKEYFNLYVFEDNSNHDAIVNYLKVRHLGEYTDLPNGLMKQNFIFVSGELKLYHGKPEVILRDIGQLKEEPF
;
A
#
# COMPACT_ATOMS: atom_id res chain seq x y z
N MET A 1 14.27 -4.16 -10.99
CA MET A 1 15.18 -4.48 -9.87
C MET A 1 15.26 -3.24 -9.00
N GLY A 2 15.30 -3.40 -7.68
CA GLY A 2 15.30 -2.28 -6.75
C GLY A 2 16.64 -1.58 -6.65
N LEU A 3 16.62 -0.38 -6.09
CA LEU A 3 17.83 0.38 -5.75
C LEU A 3 18.52 -0.29 -4.56
N LYS A 4 19.69 -0.88 -4.82
CA LYS A 4 20.55 -1.42 -3.75
C LYS A 4 21.25 -0.29 -3.02
N VAL A 5 21.19 -0.33 -1.70
CA VAL A 5 21.93 0.59 -0.85
C VAL A 5 23.34 0.02 -0.65
N PRO A 6 24.42 0.75 -1.00
CA PRO A 6 25.77 0.25 -0.82
C PRO A 6 26.11 -0.02 0.65
N GLY A 7 26.70 -1.19 0.93
CA GLY A 7 27.19 -1.58 2.25
C GLY A 7 26.29 -2.57 2.98
N THR A 8 26.67 -2.87 4.22
CA THR A 8 25.92 -3.70 5.15
C THR A 8 25.44 -2.87 6.33
N PHE A 9 24.29 -3.26 6.89
CA PHE A 9 23.60 -2.54 7.94
C PHE A 9 23.34 -3.47 9.12
N GLU A 10 23.60 -2.99 10.34
CA GLU A 10 23.32 -3.74 11.55
C GLU A 10 21.83 -3.63 11.90
N ILE A 11 21.18 -4.77 12.11
CA ILE A 11 19.83 -4.84 12.67
C ILE A 11 19.92 -4.68 14.19
N LEU A 12 19.33 -3.60 14.68
CA LEU A 12 19.29 -3.27 16.11
C LEU A 12 18.11 -3.94 16.82
N GLU A 13 16.98 -4.08 16.13
CA GLU A 13 15.74 -4.58 16.72
C GLU A 13 14.78 -5.13 15.65
N VAL A 14 14.13 -6.25 15.95
CA VAL A 14 12.93 -6.73 15.24
C VAL A 14 11.71 -6.22 16.00
N ILE A 15 11.01 -5.23 15.44
CA ILE A 15 9.84 -4.62 16.08
C ILE A 15 8.62 -5.51 15.91
N ASP A 16 8.40 -5.97 14.69
CA ASP A 16 7.42 -6.99 14.31
C ASP A 16 7.99 -7.79 13.12
N GLY A 17 7.34 -8.87 12.71
CA GLY A 17 7.78 -9.74 11.63
C GLY A 17 7.94 -9.05 10.26
N ASP A 18 7.40 -7.84 10.11
CA ASP A 18 7.41 -7.07 8.87
C ASP A 18 8.07 -5.68 8.99
N THR A 19 8.67 -5.39 10.16
CA THR A 19 9.25 -4.09 10.49
C THR A 19 10.52 -4.26 11.33
N PHE A 20 11.65 -3.85 10.77
CA PHE A 20 12.96 -3.90 11.43
C PHE A 20 13.48 -2.51 11.74
N LYS A 21 14.37 -2.41 12.73
CA LYS A 21 15.14 -1.20 13.02
C LYS A 21 16.61 -1.45 12.73
N VAL A 22 17.22 -0.58 11.93
CA VAL A 22 18.64 -0.64 11.55
C VAL A 22 19.42 0.55 12.08
N SER A 23 20.72 0.34 12.25
CA SER A 23 21.70 1.42 12.35
C SER A 23 22.08 1.86 10.94
N TRP A 24 21.76 3.10 10.58
CA TRP A 24 22.07 3.67 9.27
C TRP A 24 22.71 5.04 9.49
N GLU A 25 23.98 5.20 9.11
CA GLU A 25 24.73 6.46 9.28
C GLU A 25 24.74 7.00 10.72
N GLY A 26 24.70 6.10 11.71
CA GLY A 26 24.65 6.45 13.13
C GLY A 26 23.23 6.74 13.67
N GLU A 27 22.23 6.78 12.79
CA GLU A 27 20.82 6.98 13.13
C GLU A 27 20.06 5.65 13.23
N ARG A 28 18.96 5.67 14.00
CA ARG A 28 18.07 4.51 14.16
C ARG A 28 16.89 4.63 13.20
N VAL A 29 16.90 3.85 12.13
CA VAL A 29 15.89 3.93 11.05
C VAL A 29 14.98 2.70 11.07
N ASN A 30 13.66 2.93 10.94
CA ASN A 30 12.70 1.84 10.79
C ASN A 30 12.51 1.49 9.31
N LEU A 31 12.74 0.23 8.98
CA LEU A 31 12.48 -0.38 7.68
C LEU A 31 11.12 -1.08 7.70
N ARG A 32 10.26 -0.79 6.73
CA ARG A 32 9.04 -1.58 6.49
C ARG A 32 9.33 -2.54 5.34
N LEU A 33 9.12 -3.83 5.59
CA LEU A 33 9.43 -4.90 4.64
C LEU A 33 8.25 -5.13 3.68
N PRO A 34 8.25 -4.57 2.45
CA PRO A 34 7.10 -4.65 1.57
C PRO A 34 6.84 -6.10 1.15
N CYS A 35 5.63 -6.35 0.62
CA CYS A 35 5.19 -7.65 0.14
C CYS A 35 5.00 -8.72 1.23
N ILE A 36 5.20 -8.38 2.50
CA ILE A 36 4.81 -9.19 3.66
C ILE A 36 3.92 -8.38 4.61
N ASP A 37 2.97 -9.07 5.23
CA ASP A 37 2.03 -8.61 6.26
C ASP A 37 1.90 -9.69 7.33
N THR A 38 2.83 -9.71 8.29
CA THR A 38 2.81 -10.69 9.39
C THR A 38 1.69 -10.39 10.36
N GLU A 39 1.25 -11.39 11.13
CA GLU A 39 0.23 -11.15 12.16
C GLU A 39 0.78 -10.29 13.29
N GLU A 40 -0.08 -9.44 13.86
CA GLU A 40 0.33 -8.40 14.80
C GLU A 40 0.70 -8.99 16.17
N THR A 41 1.69 -8.40 16.83
CA THR A 41 2.16 -8.85 18.16
C THR A 41 1.64 -8.02 19.34
N ARG A 42 1.25 -6.76 19.10
CA ARG A 42 0.94 -5.81 20.18
C ARG A 42 -0.36 -5.03 19.99
N ASN A 43 -0.55 -4.40 18.82
CA ASN A 43 -1.64 -3.47 18.58
C ASN A 43 -2.61 -4.06 17.55
N GLY A 44 -3.59 -4.83 18.02
CA GLY A 44 -4.56 -5.47 17.15
C GLY A 44 -5.66 -4.53 16.66
N SER A 45 -6.32 -4.93 15.58
CA SER A 45 -7.61 -4.42 15.12
C SER A 45 -8.55 -5.58 14.80
N PRO A 46 -9.87 -5.38 14.61
CA PRO A 46 -10.77 -6.48 14.26
C PRO A 46 -10.33 -7.31 13.04
N LEU A 47 -9.64 -6.68 12.07
CA LEU A 47 -9.11 -7.31 10.85
C LEU A 47 -7.67 -7.80 10.95
N LYS A 48 -6.96 -7.37 11.98
CA LYS A 48 -5.58 -7.77 12.29
C LYS A 48 -5.47 -7.98 13.80
N PRO A 49 -6.08 -9.04 14.34
CA PRO A 49 -6.00 -9.32 15.75
C PRO A 49 -4.55 -9.58 16.15
N VAL A 50 -4.24 -9.40 17.43
CA VAL A 50 -2.98 -9.92 17.99
C VAL A 50 -3.08 -11.43 18.05
N THR A 51 -2.08 -12.13 17.56
CA THR A 51 -2.07 -13.61 17.52
C THR A 51 -0.83 -14.19 18.20
N LEU A 52 -0.94 -15.43 18.66
CA LEU A 52 0.20 -16.23 19.11
C LEU A 52 1.15 -16.53 17.95
N PHE A 53 0.62 -16.72 16.74
CA PHE A 53 1.43 -16.97 15.56
C PHE A 53 2.29 -15.74 15.17
N GLY A 54 1.80 -14.51 15.31
CA GLY A 54 2.58 -13.29 15.13
C GLY A 54 3.82 -13.23 16.05
N LYS A 55 3.68 -13.67 17.30
CA LYS A 55 4.83 -13.80 18.23
C LYS A 55 5.83 -14.85 17.74
N LYS A 56 5.36 -16.02 17.26
CA LYS A 56 6.23 -17.05 16.68
C LYS A 56 7.01 -16.50 15.47
N THR A 57 6.36 -15.71 14.62
CA THR A 57 7.01 -15.06 13.48
C THR A 57 8.11 -14.10 13.91
N THR A 58 7.86 -13.27 14.93
CA THR A 58 8.86 -12.33 15.45
C THR A 58 10.06 -13.05 16.05
N GLU A 59 9.86 -14.11 16.82
CA GLU A 59 10.95 -14.91 17.38
C GLU A 59 11.74 -15.66 16.30
N TRP A 60 11.06 -16.17 15.27
CA TRP A 60 11.72 -16.73 14.10
C TRP A 60 12.58 -15.70 13.39
N ALA A 61 12.07 -14.48 13.16
CA ALA A 61 12.80 -13.41 12.49
C ALA A 61 14.07 -13.03 13.26
N LYS A 62 13.97 -12.87 14.59
CA LYS A 62 15.12 -12.63 15.47
C LYS A 62 16.18 -13.73 15.34
N LYS A 63 15.75 -15.00 15.39
CA LYS A 63 16.66 -16.13 15.24
C LYS A 63 17.30 -16.17 13.85
N TRP A 64 16.52 -15.99 12.80
CA TRP A 64 16.99 -16.02 11.41
C TRP A 64 18.07 -14.96 11.16
N LEU A 65 17.92 -13.76 11.73
CA LEU A 65 18.90 -12.69 11.67
C LEU A 65 20.14 -12.97 12.53
N ALA A 66 19.95 -13.45 13.76
CA ALA A 66 21.06 -13.75 14.66
C ALA A 66 21.97 -14.86 14.10
N ASP A 67 21.38 -15.89 13.48
CA ASP A 67 22.11 -16.96 12.80
C ASP A 67 22.93 -16.45 11.59
N ARG A 68 22.67 -15.22 11.14
CA ARG A 68 23.33 -14.54 10.01
C ARG A 68 24.13 -13.31 10.45
N GLY A 69 24.43 -13.18 11.74
CA GLY A 69 25.28 -12.12 12.29
C GLY A 69 24.59 -10.76 12.46
N ASN A 70 23.27 -10.66 12.31
CA ASN A 70 22.50 -9.40 12.37
C ASN A 70 22.97 -8.32 11.37
N GLU A 71 23.74 -8.69 10.36
CA GLU A 71 24.12 -7.79 9.28
C GLU A 71 23.28 -8.08 8.04
N VAL A 72 22.81 -7.01 7.38
CA VAL A 72 21.94 -7.11 6.23
C VAL A 72 22.35 -6.18 5.09
N GLU A 73 22.04 -6.59 3.87
CA GLU A 73 21.97 -5.73 2.70
C GLU A 73 20.54 -5.22 2.52
N ILE A 74 20.41 -3.98 2.06
CA ILE A 74 19.13 -3.30 1.87
C ILE A 74 18.92 -3.02 0.38
N GLU A 75 17.74 -3.38 -0.14
CA GLU A 75 17.28 -3.04 -1.48
C GLU A 75 15.91 -2.36 -1.38
N TYR A 76 15.73 -1.17 -1.96
CA TYR A 76 14.42 -0.53 -2.04
C TYR A 76 13.45 -1.33 -2.93
N GLU A 77 12.15 -1.21 -2.69
CA GLU A 77 11.14 -1.86 -3.52
C GLU A 77 11.23 -1.43 -5.00
N ALA A 78 11.55 -0.16 -5.21
CA ALA A 78 11.69 0.47 -6.51
C ALA A 78 13.17 0.77 -6.82
N ASP A 79 13.44 1.15 -8.07
CA ASP A 79 14.72 1.67 -8.55
C ASP A 79 15.04 3.10 -8.03
N TYR A 80 14.20 3.61 -7.11
CA TYR A 80 14.37 4.84 -6.37
C TYR A 80 14.05 4.63 -4.89
N ALA A 81 14.52 5.54 -4.04
CA ALA A 81 14.19 5.54 -2.62
C ALA A 81 12.68 5.78 -2.44
N VAL A 82 11.97 4.76 -1.98
CA VAL A 82 10.51 4.79 -1.83
C VAL A 82 10.11 4.61 -0.38
N THR A 83 9.17 5.46 0.07
CA THR A 83 8.58 5.39 1.41
C THR A 83 7.10 5.03 1.34
N GLY A 84 6.64 4.28 2.33
CA GLY A 84 5.23 3.94 2.47
C GLY A 84 4.39 5.12 2.95
N PHE A 85 3.10 4.86 3.16
CA PHE A 85 2.12 5.85 3.65
C PHE A 85 2.47 6.51 5.00
N TYR A 86 3.30 5.85 5.81
CA TYR A 86 3.79 6.31 7.11
C TYR A 86 5.26 6.76 7.07
N ASP A 87 5.77 7.15 5.90
CA ASP A 87 7.13 7.67 5.68
C ASP A 87 8.27 6.71 6.09
N ARG A 88 7.96 5.41 6.17
CA ARG A 88 8.96 4.36 6.38
C ARG A 88 9.53 3.89 5.05
N ALA A 89 10.85 3.70 4.97
CA ALA A 89 11.50 3.11 3.81
C ALA A 89 10.93 1.72 3.52
N LEU A 90 10.51 1.48 2.27
CA LEU A 90 10.04 0.17 1.82
C LEU A 90 11.21 -0.60 1.22
N THR A 91 11.69 -1.60 1.95
CA THR A 91 12.95 -2.29 1.62
C THR A 91 12.85 -3.80 1.75
N TYR A 92 13.43 -4.50 0.78
CA TYR A 92 13.81 -5.90 0.91
C TYR A 92 15.10 -5.99 1.71
N VAL A 93 15.14 -6.96 2.62
CA VAL A 93 16.30 -7.23 3.48
C VAL A 93 16.91 -8.56 3.09
N THR A 94 18.22 -8.57 2.85
CA THR A 94 18.99 -9.78 2.53
C THR A 94 20.05 -10.02 3.59
N ALA A 95 20.14 -11.22 4.14
CA ALA A 95 21.18 -11.60 5.09
C ALA A 95 21.74 -12.97 4.70
N GLY A 96 23.07 -13.14 4.75
CA GLY A 96 23.71 -14.40 4.33
C GLY A 96 23.37 -14.83 2.90
N GLY A 97 23.05 -13.87 2.00
CA GLY A 97 22.64 -14.15 0.62
C GLY A 97 21.17 -14.55 0.44
N GLU A 98 20.37 -14.57 1.50
CA GLU A 98 18.94 -14.92 1.45
C GLU A 98 18.05 -13.69 1.68
N ASN A 99 17.04 -13.52 0.83
CA ASN A 99 16.04 -12.45 0.95
C ASN A 99 15.01 -12.84 2.04
N PHE A 100 15.00 -12.07 3.14
CA PHE A 100 14.13 -12.32 4.29
C PHE A 100 12.65 -12.26 3.92
N ASN A 101 12.23 -11.27 3.12
CA ASN A 101 10.83 -11.09 2.75
C ASN A 101 10.30 -12.32 2.00
N LEU A 102 11.06 -12.83 1.03
CA LEU A 102 10.73 -14.04 0.28
C LEU A 102 10.71 -15.27 1.19
N GLU A 103 11.69 -15.41 2.08
CA GLU A 103 11.77 -16.53 3.01
C GLU A 103 10.60 -16.53 4.02
N CYS A 104 10.19 -15.35 4.48
CA CYS A 104 9.03 -15.17 5.34
C CYS A 104 7.75 -15.71 4.69
N VAL A 105 7.54 -15.43 3.39
CA VAL A 105 6.41 -15.99 2.62
C VAL A 105 6.58 -17.49 2.39
N ARG A 106 7.79 -17.93 2.00
CA ARG A 106 8.11 -19.33 1.70
C ARG A 106 7.90 -20.26 2.89
N LYS A 107 8.12 -19.77 4.11
CA LYS A 107 7.92 -20.49 5.36
C LYS A 107 6.50 -20.38 5.92
N GLY A 108 5.61 -19.63 5.25
CA GLY A 108 4.23 -19.43 5.69
C GLY A 108 4.10 -18.50 6.90
N TYR A 109 5.11 -17.67 7.20
CA TYR A 109 5.00 -16.67 8.27
C TYR A 109 4.20 -15.42 7.85
N SER A 110 4.01 -15.24 6.54
CA SER A 110 3.25 -14.14 5.96
C SER A 110 2.66 -14.55 4.61
N PRO A 111 1.48 -14.03 4.22
CA PRO A 111 1.05 -14.15 2.84
C PRO A 111 1.85 -13.21 1.94
N TYR A 112 1.83 -13.45 0.64
CA TYR A 112 2.30 -12.44 -0.31
C TYR A 112 1.34 -11.24 -0.31
N PHE A 113 1.79 -10.14 0.30
CA PHE A 113 0.99 -8.95 0.54
C PHE A 113 1.15 -7.90 -0.57
N HIS A 114 0.38 -8.05 -1.64
CA HIS A 114 0.39 -7.16 -2.81
C HIS A 114 -0.72 -6.09 -2.81
N LYS A 115 -1.30 -5.76 -1.66
CA LYS A 115 -2.36 -4.74 -1.53
C LYS A 115 -2.02 -3.38 -2.17
N TYR A 116 -0.73 -3.06 -2.25
CA TYR A 116 -0.17 -1.81 -2.77
C TYR A 116 0.53 -1.98 -4.13
N GLY A 117 0.13 -2.99 -4.90
CA GLY A 117 0.71 -3.33 -6.21
C GLY A 117 1.59 -4.57 -6.14
N TYR A 118 1.93 -5.09 -7.32
CA TYR A 118 2.88 -6.20 -7.40
C TYR A 118 4.29 -5.73 -7.06
N SER A 119 5.10 -6.69 -6.60
CA SER A 119 6.52 -6.47 -6.34
C SER A 119 7.20 -6.17 -7.67
N ARG A 120 7.87 -5.03 -7.78
CA ARG A 120 8.56 -4.65 -9.02
C ARG A 120 9.76 -5.54 -9.35
N GLY A 121 10.34 -6.21 -8.35
CA GLY A 121 11.54 -7.04 -8.50
C GLY A 121 11.31 -8.53 -8.36
N TYR A 122 10.30 -8.95 -7.60
CA TYR A 122 10.21 -10.31 -7.06
C TYR A 122 8.80 -10.92 -7.16
N HIS A 123 7.91 -10.39 -8.01
CA HIS A 123 6.51 -10.85 -8.09
C HIS A 123 6.37 -12.36 -8.25
N GLU A 124 6.98 -12.94 -9.29
CA GLU A 124 6.92 -14.39 -9.55
C GLU A 124 7.53 -15.20 -8.39
N ALA A 125 8.64 -14.73 -7.83
CA ALA A 125 9.30 -15.40 -6.71
C ALA A 125 8.41 -15.43 -5.45
N PHE A 126 7.63 -14.37 -5.20
CA PHE A 126 6.65 -14.33 -4.11
C PHE A 126 5.46 -15.25 -4.39
N VAL A 127 4.95 -15.27 -5.62
CA VAL A 127 3.86 -16.18 -6.04
C VAL A 127 4.27 -17.64 -5.84
N ASP A 128 5.47 -18.01 -6.28
CA ASP A 128 5.98 -19.38 -6.13
C ASP A 128 6.27 -19.74 -4.67
N ALA A 129 6.83 -18.82 -3.89
CA ALA A 129 7.07 -19.01 -2.46
C ALA A 129 5.76 -19.25 -1.69
N GLU A 130 4.73 -18.46 -1.97
CA GLU A 130 3.43 -18.60 -1.32
C GLU A 130 2.73 -19.90 -1.73
N ARG A 131 2.79 -20.25 -3.03
CA ARG A 131 2.24 -21.53 -3.53
C ARG A 131 2.89 -22.72 -2.83
N ALA A 132 4.21 -22.69 -2.64
CA ALA A 132 4.93 -23.74 -1.91
C ALA A 132 4.46 -23.83 -0.45
N ALA A 133 4.36 -22.70 0.25
CA ALA A 133 3.91 -22.65 1.64
C ALA A 133 2.47 -23.17 1.81
N MET A 134 1.56 -22.84 0.88
CA MET A 134 0.19 -23.36 0.87
C MET A 134 0.13 -24.86 0.60
N ARG A 135 0.87 -25.34 -0.41
CA ARG A 135 0.92 -26.77 -0.76
C ARG A 135 1.40 -27.62 0.40
N ASP A 136 2.42 -27.13 1.12
CA ASP A 136 3.07 -27.86 2.19
C ASP A 136 2.39 -27.63 3.56
N GLY A 137 1.30 -26.86 3.60
CA GLY A 137 0.56 -26.55 4.83
C GLY A 137 1.46 -25.92 5.88
N LEU A 138 2.14 -24.82 5.54
CA LEU A 138 3.08 -24.16 6.43
C LEU A 138 2.48 -22.92 7.08
N GLY A 139 2.76 -22.74 8.37
CA GLY A 139 2.49 -21.50 9.09
C GLY A 139 1.03 -21.09 9.00
N ILE A 140 0.74 -19.92 8.44
CA ILE A 140 -0.63 -19.41 8.32
C ILE A 140 -1.55 -20.23 7.40
N TRP A 141 -1.00 -21.21 6.68
CA TRP A 141 -1.72 -22.12 5.81
C TRP A 141 -2.03 -23.47 6.48
N ASP A 142 -1.65 -23.64 7.74
CA ASP A 142 -1.95 -24.80 8.56
C ASP A 142 -3.00 -24.44 9.62
N ASP A 143 -4.19 -25.03 9.52
CA ASP A 143 -5.25 -24.82 10.52
C ASP A 143 -4.80 -25.18 11.95
N ALA A 144 -3.88 -26.15 12.09
CA ALA A 144 -3.33 -26.52 13.39
C ALA A 144 -2.40 -25.43 13.98
N ALA A 145 -1.76 -24.61 13.13
CA ALA A 145 -0.87 -23.54 13.59
C ALA A 145 -1.63 -22.43 14.34
N HIS A 146 -2.93 -22.29 14.08
CA HIS A 146 -3.84 -21.33 14.71
C HIS A 146 -4.87 -21.97 15.66
N ALA A 147 -4.73 -23.24 16.02
CA ALA A 147 -5.67 -23.90 16.93
C ALA A 147 -5.75 -23.16 18.28
N GLY A 148 -6.92 -22.57 18.58
CA GLY A 148 -7.14 -21.79 19.81
C GLY A 148 -6.63 -20.34 19.76
N ASP A 149 -6.28 -19.83 18.58
CA ASP A 149 -5.82 -18.45 18.34
C ASP A 149 -6.81 -17.66 17.49
N ALA A 150 -6.63 -16.34 17.41
CA ALA A 150 -7.36 -15.52 16.45
C ALA A 150 -6.83 -15.77 15.03
N THR A 151 -7.73 -15.84 14.05
CA THR A 151 -7.37 -16.05 12.65
C THR A 151 -7.75 -14.85 11.79
N ARG A 152 -7.08 -14.73 10.64
CA ARG A 152 -7.43 -13.75 9.61
C ARG A 152 -8.04 -14.47 8.42
N PRO A 153 -9.06 -13.89 7.75
CA PRO A 153 -9.67 -14.53 6.59
C PRO A 153 -8.79 -14.34 5.34
N TYR A 154 -7.61 -14.97 5.31
CA TYR A 154 -6.60 -14.77 4.26
C TYR A 154 -7.15 -15.00 2.86
N HIS A 155 -8.04 -15.98 2.65
CA HIS A 155 -8.69 -16.20 1.36
C HIS A 155 -9.47 -14.96 0.88
N LEU A 156 -10.25 -14.32 1.77
CA LEU A 156 -10.99 -13.09 1.44
C LEU A 156 -10.04 -11.90 1.24
N LEU A 157 -9.05 -11.75 2.13
CA LEU A 157 -8.07 -10.67 2.06
C LEU A 157 -7.26 -10.73 0.77
N LYS A 158 -6.85 -11.92 0.34
CA LYS A 158 -6.08 -12.11 -0.89
C LYS A 158 -6.87 -11.75 -2.15
N MET A 159 -8.15 -12.14 -2.23
CA MET A 159 -9.01 -11.71 -3.35
C MET A 159 -9.09 -10.18 -3.42
N TRP A 160 -9.25 -9.53 -2.27
CA TRP A 160 -9.26 -8.07 -2.21
C TRP A 160 -7.92 -7.44 -2.61
N TRP A 161 -6.79 -7.97 -2.11
CA TRP A 161 -5.46 -7.47 -2.43
C TRP A 161 -5.14 -7.61 -3.91
N GLU A 162 -5.58 -8.71 -4.55
CA GLU A 162 -5.39 -8.95 -5.97
C GLU A 162 -6.14 -7.91 -6.82
N VAL A 163 -7.40 -7.61 -6.48
CA VAL A 163 -8.17 -6.55 -7.17
C VAL A 163 -7.44 -5.22 -7.06
N ARG A 164 -6.97 -4.85 -5.86
CA ARG A 164 -6.22 -3.60 -5.67
C ARG A 164 -4.89 -3.57 -6.42
N ALA A 165 -4.15 -4.68 -6.43
CA ALA A 165 -2.88 -4.75 -7.15
C ALA A 165 -3.08 -4.52 -8.64
N ARG A 166 -4.09 -5.15 -9.25
CA ARG A 166 -4.41 -4.92 -10.67
C ARG A 166 -4.73 -3.48 -10.99
N GLN A 167 -5.50 -2.79 -10.14
CA GLN A 167 -5.78 -1.37 -10.32
C GLN A 167 -4.50 -0.53 -10.26
N ILE A 168 -3.61 -0.85 -9.32
CA ILE A 168 -2.31 -0.19 -9.19
C ILE A 168 -1.41 -0.46 -10.40
N GLU A 169 -1.36 -1.70 -10.90
CA GLU A 169 -0.60 -2.04 -12.12
C GLU A 169 -1.15 -1.30 -13.34
N MET A 170 -2.47 -1.18 -13.46
CA MET A 170 -3.09 -0.38 -14.51
C MET A 170 -2.68 1.09 -14.45
N GLY A 171 -2.65 1.70 -13.25
CA GLY A 171 -2.14 3.06 -13.07
C GLY A 171 -0.65 3.19 -13.41
N ARG A 172 0.17 2.20 -13.06
CA ARG A 172 1.60 2.15 -13.40
C ARG A 172 1.81 2.02 -14.92
N ASP A 173 1.03 1.16 -15.58
CA ASP A 173 1.03 1.00 -17.03
C ASP A 173 0.65 2.29 -17.74
N GLU A 174 -0.38 2.98 -17.24
CA GLU A 174 -0.78 4.26 -17.81
C GLU A 174 0.29 5.34 -17.60
N LYS A 175 0.89 5.45 -16.41
CA LYS A 175 2.00 6.40 -16.18
C LYS A 175 3.19 6.16 -17.13
N ARG A 176 3.47 4.90 -17.49
CA ARG A 176 4.52 4.56 -18.48
C ARG A 176 4.19 5.05 -19.89
N ARG A 177 2.91 5.07 -20.28
CA ARG A 177 2.45 5.50 -21.61
C ARG A 177 2.18 6.99 -21.69
N ASN A 178 1.72 7.57 -20.58
CA ASN A 178 1.33 8.95 -20.42
C ASN A 178 2.11 9.55 -19.26
N ASN A 179 3.26 10.15 -19.57
CA ASN A 179 4.12 10.78 -18.56
C ASN A 179 3.46 11.97 -17.84
N ARG A 180 2.38 12.54 -18.39
CA ARG A 180 1.60 13.63 -17.79
C ARG A 180 0.56 13.16 -16.79
N LEU A 181 0.31 11.85 -16.66
CA LEU A 181 -0.55 11.32 -15.60
C LEU A 181 0.05 11.67 -14.24
N ILE A 182 -0.75 12.24 -13.34
CA ILE A 182 -0.39 12.36 -11.93
C ILE A 182 -0.72 11.05 -11.23
N TYR A 183 0.31 10.28 -10.89
CA TYR A 183 0.19 9.01 -10.17
C TYR A 183 0.40 9.22 -8.67
N LEU A 184 -0.70 9.23 -7.91
CA LEU A 184 -0.67 9.50 -6.47
C LEU A 184 -0.35 8.32 -5.54
N PRO A 185 -0.52 7.03 -5.88
CA PRO A 185 -0.40 5.94 -4.90
C PRO A 185 0.96 5.80 -4.17
N ASP A 186 2.07 6.25 -4.73
CA ASP A 186 3.38 6.30 -4.02
C ASP A 186 3.76 7.71 -3.53
N GLY A 187 2.99 8.72 -3.93
CA GLY A 187 3.11 10.13 -3.55
C GLY A 187 4.19 10.92 -4.28
N LEU A 188 4.89 10.34 -5.26
CA LEU A 188 5.99 11.03 -5.92
C LEU A 188 5.54 12.18 -6.84
N ASP A 189 4.36 12.05 -7.45
CA ASP A 189 3.83 13.05 -8.38
C ASP A 189 3.07 14.20 -7.66
N TYR A 190 3.08 14.26 -6.33
CA TYR A 190 2.30 15.27 -5.60
C TYR A 190 2.80 16.70 -5.86
N GLU A 191 4.12 16.93 -5.85
CA GLU A 191 4.70 18.23 -6.20
C GLU A 191 4.47 18.61 -7.67
N GLU A 192 4.41 17.61 -8.56
CA GLU A 192 4.01 17.84 -9.96
C GLU A 192 2.54 18.28 -10.05
N ALA A 193 1.64 17.67 -9.27
CA ALA A 193 0.25 18.10 -9.17
C ALA A 193 0.11 19.53 -8.64
N VAL A 194 0.88 19.92 -7.62
CA VAL A 194 0.92 21.31 -7.13
C VAL A 194 1.39 22.26 -8.24
N SER A 195 2.50 21.94 -8.91
CA SER A 195 3.04 22.75 -9.99
C SER A 195 2.09 22.84 -11.19
N GLY A 196 1.33 21.78 -11.48
CA GLY A 196 0.30 21.76 -12.51
C GLY A 196 -0.93 22.59 -12.12
N ALA A 197 -1.31 22.58 -10.84
CA ALA A 197 -2.39 23.38 -10.27
C ALA A 197 -2.10 24.89 -10.30
N GLU A 198 -0.87 25.29 -9.98
CA GLU A 198 -0.42 26.69 -10.10
C GLU A 198 -0.51 27.21 -11.54
N ARG A 199 -0.30 26.32 -12.51
CA ARG A 199 -0.37 26.59 -13.94
C ARG A 199 -1.73 26.33 -14.56
N GLN A 200 -2.72 25.88 -13.76
CA GLN A 200 -4.07 25.53 -14.21
C GLN A 200 -4.08 24.57 -15.41
N GLU A 201 -3.26 23.52 -15.34
CA GLU A 201 -3.13 22.58 -16.45
C GLU A 201 -4.23 21.51 -16.42
N GLU A 202 -4.77 21.19 -17.59
CA GLU A 202 -5.59 20.00 -17.77
C GLU A 202 -4.71 18.74 -17.59
N ARG A 203 -5.11 17.87 -16.67
CA ARG A 203 -4.38 16.65 -16.32
C ARG A 203 -5.32 15.49 -16.04
N GLN A 204 -4.74 14.30 -16.14
CA GLN A 204 -5.31 13.08 -15.59
C GLN A 204 -4.64 12.76 -14.27
N VAL A 205 -5.40 12.29 -13.30
CA VAL A 205 -4.96 11.95 -11.94
C VAL A 205 -5.44 10.55 -11.62
N PHE A 206 -4.55 9.69 -11.13
CA PHE A 206 -4.89 8.36 -10.65
C PHE A 206 -4.63 8.25 -9.15
N GLY A 207 -5.60 7.76 -8.37
CA GLY A 207 -5.40 7.59 -6.92
C GLY A 207 -6.56 6.93 -6.19
N GLU A 208 -6.33 6.67 -4.89
CA GLU A 208 -7.29 5.99 -4.00
C GLU A 208 -8.24 6.98 -3.34
N VAL A 209 -9.55 6.79 -3.54
CA VAL A 209 -10.61 7.45 -2.78
C VAL A 209 -10.53 7.01 -1.32
N GLY A 210 -10.23 7.98 -0.46
CA GLY A 210 -9.93 7.77 0.95
C GLY A 210 -11.00 8.23 1.92
N GLY A 211 -11.82 9.19 1.51
CA GLY A 211 -12.83 9.84 2.34
C GLY A 211 -13.70 10.77 1.52
N ILE A 212 -14.94 10.96 1.97
CA ILE A 212 -15.90 11.91 1.39
C ILE A 212 -16.49 12.70 2.54
N ARG A 213 -16.43 14.02 2.49
CA ARG A 213 -16.85 14.92 3.57
C ARG A 213 -17.58 16.14 3.02
N GLU A 214 -18.73 16.44 3.59
CA GLU A 214 -19.44 17.69 3.34
C GLU A 214 -18.72 18.84 4.05
N ILE A 215 -18.33 19.87 3.31
CA ILE A 215 -17.55 21.00 3.80
C ILE A 215 -18.00 22.28 3.09
N GLY A 216 -18.52 23.23 3.87
CA GLY A 216 -18.99 24.51 3.33
C GLY A 216 -20.13 24.29 2.32
N PRO A 217 -20.11 24.99 1.16
CA PRO A 217 -21.15 24.87 0.13
C PRO A 217 -20.88 23.72 -0.85
N GLY A 218 -20.48 22.53 -0.35
CA GLY A 218 -20.16 21.41 -1.22
C GLY A 218 -19.53 20.21 -0.52
N THR A 219 -18.97 19.31 -1.33
CA THR A 219 -18.39 18.04 -0.89
C THR A 219 -16.95 17.90 -1.36
N VAL A 220 -16.06 17.56 -0.44
CA VAL A 220 -14.67 17.16 -0.71
C VAL A 220 -14.58 15.64 -0.78
N ILE A 221 -13.94 15.13 -1.83
CA ILE A 221 -13.49 13.74 -1.95
C ILE A 221 -11.97 13.74 -1.81
N GLU A 222 -11.46 13.02 -0.83
CA GLU A 222 -10.03 12.95 -0.53
C GLU A 222 -9.40 11.79 -1.27
N ILE A 223 -8.42 12.09 -2.13
CA ILE A 223 -7.56 11.09 -2.75
C ILE A 223 -6.29 10.96 -1.90
N LYS A 224 -6.03 9.76 -1.38
CA LYS A 224 -4.92 9.49 -0.46
C LYS A 224 -3.57 9.58 -1.17
N VAL A 225 -2.65 10.34 -0.57
CA VAL A 225 -1.25 10.45 -1.02
C VAL A 225 -0.32 9.91 0.08
N LYS A 226 -0.32 10.56 1.26
CA LYS A 226 0.40 10.14 2.47
C LYS A 226 -0.50 10.34 3.70
N ARG A 227 -0.04 9.96 4.90
CA ARG A 227 -0.84 10.01 6.15
C ARG A 227 -1.55 11.34 6.42
N LYS A 228 -0.97 12.46 6.00
CA LYS A 228 -1.52 13.81 6.23
C LYS A 228 -1.62 14.62 4.94
N GLU A 229 -1.53 13.96 3.80
CA GLU A 229 -1.46 14.59 2.48
C GLU A 229 -2.49 13.96 1.56
N TYR A 230 -3.26 14.85 0.93
CA TYR A 230 -4.40 14.50 0.10
C TYR A 230 -4.42 15.38 -1.13
N PHE A 231 -4.77 14.78 -2.26
CA PHE A 231 -5.24 15.50 -3.43
C PHE A 231 -6.77 15.54 -3.35
N ASN A 232 -7.38 16.72 -3.55
CA ASN A 232 -8.83 16.85 -3.36
C ASN A 232 -9.57 16.80 -4.70
N LEU A 233 -10.76 16.21 -4.68
CA LEU A 233 -11.79 16.51 -5.67
C LEU A 233 -12.88 17.31 -4.97
N TYR A 234 -13.36 18.37 -5.59
CA TYR A 234 -14.41 19.21 -5.01
C TYR A 234 -15.66 19.23 -5.90
N VAL A 235 -16.83 19.06 -5.29
CA VAL A 235 -18.13 19.18 -5.94
C VAL A 235 -18.90 20.28 -5.23
N PHE A 236 -19.26 21.35 -5.94
CA PHE A 236 -20.10 22.40 -5.37
C PHE A 236 -21.55 21.91 -5.18
N GLU A 237 -22.22 22.39 -4.12
CA GLU A 237 -23.62 22.03 -3.81
C GLU A 237 -24.62 22.51 -4.87
N ASP A 238 -24.30 23.61 -5.56
CA ASP A 238 -25.13 24.19 -6.63
C ASP A 238 -24.96 23.47 -7.99
N ASN A 239 -24.03 22.53 -8.08
CA ASN A 239 -23.89 21.67 -9.25
C ASN A 239 -25.11 20.75 -9.36
N SER A 240 -25.83 20.78 -10.48
CA SER A 240 -26.98 19.90 -10.74
C SER A 240 -26.66 18.40 -10.68
N ASN A 241 -25.39 18.03 -10.84
CA ASN A 241 -24.89 16.66 -10.74
C ASN A 241 -24.32 16.31 -9.35
N HIS A 242 -24.36 17.22 -8.36
CA HIS A 242 -23.70 17.07 -7.05
C HIS A 242 -24.00 15.71 -6.41
N ASP A 243 -25.29 15.44 -6.15
CA ASP A 243 -25.71 14.23 -5.45
C ASP A 243 -25.40 12.95 -6.24
N ALA A 244 -25.49 13.01 -7.58
CA ALA A 244 -25.18 11.88 -8.44
C ALA A 244 -23.69 11.50 -8.37
N ILE A 245 -22.80 12.49 -8.45
CA ILE A 245 -21.34 12.29 -8.35
C ILE A 245 -20.99 11.75 -6.96
N VAL A 246 -21.48 12.39 -5.91
CA VAL A 246 -21.19 12.01 -4.52
C VAL A 246 -21.72 10.60 -4.23
N ASN A 247 -22.94 10.27 -4.66
CA ASN A 247 -23.53 8.95 -4.46
C ASN A 247 -22.76 7.87 -5.24
N TYR A 248 -22.37 8.13 -6.49
CA TYR A 248 -21.55 7.20 -7.27
C TYR A 248 -20.24 6.87 -6.54
N LEU A 249 -19.50 7.89 -6.08
CA LEU A 249 -18.25 7.72 -5.36
C LEU A 249 -18.43 6.97 -4.03
N LYS A 250 -19.47 7.32 -3.25
CA LYS A 250 -19.82 6.62 -1.99
C LYS A 250 -20.12 5.14 -2.24
N VAL A 251 -20.96 4.82 -3.22
CA VAL A 251 -21.41 3.44 -3.48
C VAL A 251 -20.29 2.60 -4.10
N ARG A 252 -19.50 3.16 -5.01
CA ARG A 252 -18.56 2.40 -5.84
C ARG A 252 -17.14 2.35 -5.27
N HIS A 253 -16.67 3.45 -4.68
CA HIS A 253 -15.25 3.68 -4.39
C HIS A 253 -14.94 3.90 -2.90
N LEU A 254 -15.94 4.22 -2.07
CA LEU A 254 -15.74 4.36 -0.62
C LEU A 254 -16.14 3.06 0.10
N GLY A 255 -15.15 2.31 0.56
CA GLY A 255 -15.34 1.11 1.36
C GLY A 255 -15.06 1.34 2.85
N GLU A 256 -15.94 0.84 3.72
CA GLU A 256 -15.69 0.81 5.17
C GLU A 256 -15.07 -0.54 5.58
N TYR A 257 -13.90 -0.50 6.21
CA TYR A 257 -13.20 -1.70 6.66
C TYR A 257 -13.98 -2.49 7.75
N THR A 258 -14.99 -1.87 8.36
CA THR A 258 -15.89 -2.47 9.36
C THR A 258 -17.07 -3.23 8.75
N ASP A 259 -17.42 -2.96 7.48
CA ASP A 259 -18.55 -3.60 6.79
C ASP A 259 -18.06 -4.79 5.96
N LEU A 260 -17.56 -5.84 6.61
CA LEU A 260 -17.10 -7.03 5.90
C LEU A 260 -18.26 -7.91 5.45
N PRO A 261 -18.22 -8.49 4.23
CA PRO A 261 -17.15 -8.38 3.22
C PRO A 261 -17.29 -7.15 2.30
N ASN A 262 -18.42 -6.44 2.35
CA ASN A 262 -18.84 -5.43 1.37
C ASN A 262 -17.87 -4.26 1.20
N GLY A 263 -17.32 -3.76 2.30
CA GLY A 263 -16.41 -2.62 2.31
C GLY A 263 -14.97 -2.95 1.89
N LEU A 264 -14.56 -4.23 1.91
CA LEU A 264 -13.29 -4.62 1.28
C LEU A 264 -13.42 -4.66 -0.23
N MET A 265 -14.54 -5.14 -0.77
CA MET A 265 -14.67 -5.44 -2.20
C MET A 265 -14.95 -4.22 -3.08
N LYS A 266 -14.78 -3.00 -2.56
CA LYS A 266 -14.92 -1.76 -3.34
C LYS A 266 -13.65 -1.49 -4.16
N GLN A 267 -13.85 -0.94 -5.35
CA GLN A 267 -12.77 -0.52 -6.22
C GLN A 267 -12.36 0.88 -5.80
N ASN A 268 -11.36 1.02 -4.93
CA ASN A 268 -11.11 2.32 -4.32
C ASN A 268 -10.30 3.28 -5.21
N PHE A 269 -9.79 2.82 -6.36
CA PHE A 269 -8.99 3.63 -7.26
C PHE A 269 -9.82 4.18 -8.43
N ILE A 270 -9.52 5.41 -8.82
CA ILE A 270 -10.15 6.11 -9.94
C ILE A 270 -9.12 6.87 -10.77
N PHE A 271 -9.43 7.04 -12.05
CA PHE A 271 -8.85 8.07 -12.90
C PHE A 271 -9.78 9.28 -12.91
N VAL A 272 -9.21 10.46 -12.80
CA VAL A 272 -9.91 11.74 -12.87
C VAL A 272 -9.29 12.62 -13.95
N SER A 273 -10.10 13.20 -14.82
CA SER A 273 -9.64 14.25 -15.76
C SER A 273 -10.20 15.61 -15.35
N GLY A 274 -9.36 16.62 -15.40
CA GLY A 274 -9.77 18.00 -15.20
C GLY A 274 -8.61 18.97 -15.09
N GLU A 275 -8.98 20.26 -15.12
CA GLU A 275 -8.08 21.35 -14.79
C GLU A 275 -7.68 21.29 -13.32
N LEU A 276 -6.38 21.20 -13.06
CA LEU A 276 -5.83 21.26 -11.71
C LEU A 276 -5.94 22.68 -11.14
N LYS A 277 -6.30 22.81 -9.87
CA LYS A 277 -6.38 24.09 -9.15
C LYS A 277 -5.72 24.02 -7.79
N LEU A 278 -5.27 25.17 -7.30
CA LEU A 278 -4.68 25.29 -5.98
C LEU A 278 -5.70 25.90 -5.02
N TYR A 279 -6.00 25.19 -3.93
CA TYR A 279 -6.88 25.68 -2.86
C TYR A 279 -6.19 25.50 -1.51
N HIS A 280 -5.92 26.62 -0.83
CA HIS A 280 -5.11 26.66 0.41
C HIS A 280 -3.80 25.87 0.32
N GLY A 281 -3.12 25.96 -0.83
CA GLY A 281 -1.84 25.27 -1.08
C GLY A 281 -1.96 23.78 -1.40
N LYS A 282 -3.18 23.24 -1.56
CA LYS A 282 -3.40 21.85 -1.95
C LYS A 282 -3.91 21.77 -3.40
N PRO A 283 -3.41 20.82 -4.20
CA PRO A 283 -3.92 20.60 -5.54
C PRO A 283 -5.30 19.93 -5.48
N GLU A 284 -6.18 20.37 -6.36
CA GLU A 284 -7.54 19.83 -6.48
C GLU A 284 -8.05 19.82 -7.93
N VAL A 285 -9.12 19.05 -8.16
CA VAL A 285 -9.95 19.14 -9.38
C VAL A 285 -11.39 19.42 -8.97
N ILE A 286 -12.02 20.38 -9.65
CA ILE A 286 -13.46 20.61 -9.52
C ILE A 286 -14.19 19.60 -10.41
N LEU A 287 -15.03 18.76 -9.81
CA LEU A 287 -15.89 17.83 -10.51
C LEU A 287 -17.23 18.49 -10.84
N ARG A 288 -17.51 18.57 -12.13
CA ARG A 288 -18.74 19.12 -12.72
C ARG A 288 -19.67 18.01 -13.21
N ASP A 289 -19.08 16.94 -13.73
CA ASP A 289 -19.81 15.84 -14.34
C ASP A 289 -19.15 14.48 -14.04
N ILE A 290 -19.96 13.42 -14.07
CA ILE A 290 -19.47 12.05 -13.83
C ILE A 290 -18.48 11.58 -14.90
N GLY A 291 -18.54 12.12 -16.12
CA GLY A 291 -17.63 11.81 -17.21
C GLY A 291 -16.18 12.22 -16.95
N GLN A 292 -15.91 13.02 -15.91
CA GLN A 292 -14.56 13.29 -15.42
C GLN A 292 -13.96 12.12 -14.64
N LEU A 293 -14.71 11.06 -14.36
CA LEU A 293 -14.29 9.91 -13.57
C LEU A 293 -14.31 8.65 -14.43
N LYS A 294 -13.27 7.82 -14.32
CA LYS A 294 -13.21 6.48 -14.90
C LYS A 294 -12.56 5.48 -13.94
N GLU A 295 -12.92 4.20 -14.11
CA GLU A 295 -12.25 3.07 -13.43
C GLU A 295 -11.00 2.61 -14.17
N GLU A 296 -10.92 2.94 -15.46
CA GLU A 296 -9.86 2.59 -16.40
C GLU A 296 -9.25 3.88 -16.98
N PRO A 297 -8.04 3.82 -17.58
CA PRO A 297 -7.45 4.96 -18.28
C PRO A 297 -8.39 5.61 -19.32
N PHE A 298 -8.14 6.89 -19.59
CA PHE A 298 -9.02 7.72 -20.43
C PHE A 298 -8.92 7.44 -21.92
#